data_AF-A0A349HUU4-F1
#
_entry.id   AF-A0A349HUU4-F1
#
_cell.length_a   1.000
_cell.length_b   1.000
_cell.length_c   1.000
_cell.angle_alpha   90.00
_cell.angle_beta   90.00
_cell.angle_gamma   90.00
#
_symmetry.space_group_name_H-M   'P 1'
#
loop_
_entity.id
_entity.type
_entity.pdbx_description
1 polymer ?
#
loop_
_entity_poly.entity_id
_entity_poly.type
_entity_poly.pdbx_seq_one_letter_code
_entity_poly.pdbx_strand_id
1 'polypeptide(L)'
;MSIIINGIRAISGRKISPQRRMLQREVSNLLNQDINDIVELTKKSSKKQLSFLQTLANNFNRFNFYRNPAEKDNSKLVNEVFSKIKKPNNLHQSICNKFSDSFESLNTIIDWAGSDKKRLKFVLDLNEDLFKYDRPEGNTLIPDLLKSEHAEEYMKQYDKIKSFLKLNKDNPNAVSELDKKFTPKQFSGQNFNKLLELDQNRAKYSLLDRAIVNGDNCLKLLTPENHKLAKMMSEIFLPTDEMLKNGAAEDIANILISTNKKNAPLREELLSRFSPTIRSADIEFSFENDKKLTLLSKLYNTIDLDKNAKSFVKKSLPKIDGNMQLDDFVDILENVSTKKLNIFKDNAWNIIFKTSKEERIDALNNNITDAFFETESSRISNRLKIQYGYIKKPSLTKNLYMKVKNGINILRDLITPEEASKVKSTIPQEKALPTETFKPEIKTDKKVVPQIEPKTQVVPNSTPAKKTAKKQIVKDRVVEFVKTKLGEKTFNSQQEEFSKNATKIRMSLLPEIFASIADTRKMDRMIGKTRNQSSNKDTLTLYSKINGHNRKFVNYMLKKRNVDNSRMFEVRDIIAILEKAESKIADNKRLNLNYRAKDAKAYYNHLFDAKIEQYGKLKRTKTK
;
A
#
# COMPACT_ATOMS: atom_id res chain seq x y z
N MET A 1 -48.41 -33.49 -35.59
CA MET A 1 -48.35 -34.56 -34.58
C MET A 1 -48.88 -34.00 -33.26
N SER A 2 -50.03 -34.50 -32.84
CA SER A 2 -50.81 -34.05 -31.68
C SER A 2 -50.20 -34.56 -30.38
N ILE A 3 -49.63 -33.68 -29.56
CA ILE A 3 -49.24 -34.01 -28.19
C ILE A 3 -50.49 -33.90 -27.30
N ILE A 4 -50.79 -35.01 -26.65
CA ILE A 4 -51.98 -35.33 -25.87
C ILE A 4 -52.22 -34.29 -24.77
N ILE A 5 -53.23 -33.44 -24.96
CA ILE A 5 -53.83 -32.58 -23.93
C ILE A 5 -55.00 -33.36 -23.30
N ASN A 6 -54.75 -34.50 -22.63
CA ASN A 6 -55.83 -35.29 -22.01
C ASN A 6 -55.38 -35.97 -20.70
N GLY A 7 -54.93 -35.16 -19.73
CA GLY A 7 -54.61 -35.66 -18.38
C GLY A 7 -55.03 -34.75 -17.23
N ILE A 8 -55.72 -33.64 -17.47
CA ILE A 8 -56.18 -32.73 -16.41
C ILE A 8 -57.66 -32.42 -16.62
N ARG A 9 -58.51 -33.44 -16.47
CA ARG A 9 -59.93 -33.24 -16.20
C ARG A 9 -60.22 -33.70 -14.77
N ALA A 10 -60.84 -32.78 -14.03
CA ALA A 10 -61.64 -33.01 -12.83
C ALA A 10 -60.92 -33.33 -11.50
N ILE A 11 -60.31 -32.31 -10.88
CA ILE A 11 -60.39 -32.17 -9.41
C ILE A 11 -60.69 -30.70 -9.08
N SER A 12 -61.92 -30.44 -8.60
CA SER A 12 -62.51 -29.16 -8.18
C SER A 12 -63.07 -28.22 -9.27
N GLY A 13 -64.38 -27.98 -9.22
CA GLY A 13 -65.17 -27.14 -10.14
C GLY A 13 -64.93 -25.62 -10.07
N ARG A 14 -63.68 -25.16 -9.90
CA ARG A 14 -63.29 -23.74 -10.07
C ARG A 14 -62.32 -23.60 -11.23
N LYS A 15 -62.57 -22.65 -12.15
CA LYS A 15 -61.65 -22.32 -13.24
C LYS A 15 -60.30 -21.87 -12.65
N ILE A 16 -59.30 -22.76 -12.62
CA ILE A 16 -57.92 -22.44 -12.25
C ILE A 16 -57.31 -21.57 -13.36
N SER A 17 -56.67 -20.45 -12.99
CA SER A 17 -56.06 -19.53 -13.95
C SER A 17 -54.93 -20.19 -14.76
N PRO A 18 -54.73 -19.81 -16.04
CA PRO A 18 -53.65 -20.38 -16.88
C PRO A 18 -52.26 -20.24 -16.26
N GLN A 19 -51.95 -19.06 -15.68
CA GLN A 19 -50.67 -18.78 -15.03
C GLN A 19 -50.36 -19.77 -13.90
N ARG A 20 -51.38 -20.14 -13.11
CA ARG A 20 -51.22 -21.07 -12.01
C ARG A 20 -50.94 -22.49 -12.49
N ARG A 21 -51.60 -22.94 -13.57
CA ARG A 21 -51.32 -24.26 -14.16
C ARG A 21 -49.92 -24.35 -14.74
N MET A 22 -49.44 -23.28 -15.36
CA MET A 22 -48.06 -23.20 -15.86
C MET A 22 -47.05 -23.36 -14.72
N LEU A 23 -47.22 -22.60 -13.63
CA LEU A 23 -46.36 -22.71 -12.44
C LEU A 23 -46.41 -24.12 -11.81
N GLN A 24 -47.60 -24.71 -11.67
CA GLN A 24 -47.75 -26.07 -11.13
C GLN A 24 -46.98 -27.11 -11.97
N ARG A 25 -47.04 -26.99 -13.31
CA ARG A 25 -46.28 -27.86 -14.23
C ARG A 25 -44.78 -27.63 -14.14
N GLU A 26 -44.34 -26.38 -14.08
CA GLU A 26 -42.94 -26.03 -13.89
C GLU A 26 -42.40 -26.64 -12.60
N VAL A 27 -43.09 -26.45 -11.47
CA VAL A 27 -42.70 -27.02 -10.17
C VAL A 27 -42.70 -28.54 -10.21
N SER A 28 -43.72 -29.19 -10.76
CA SER A 28 -43.78 -30.65 -10.91
C SER A 28 -42.58 -31.20 -11.70
N ASN A 29 -42.20 -30.55 -12.80
CA ASN A 29 -41.03 -30.93 -13.60
C ASN A 29 -39.71 -30.73 -12.84
N LEU A 30 -39.53 -29.58 -12.17
CA LEU A 30 -38.31 -29.28 -11.42
C LEU A 30 -38.09 -30.22 -10.23
N LEU A 31 -39.18 -30.69 -9.61
CA LEU A 31 -39.13 -31.59 -8.44
C LEU A 31 -39.24 -33.07 -8.80
N ASN A 32 -39.54 -33.39 -10.06
CA ASN A 32 -39.88 -34.72 -10.53
C ASN A 32 -40.99 -35.38 -9.67
N GLN A 33 -42.08 -34.63 -9.42
CA GLN A 33 -43.23 -35.07 -8.64
C GLN A 33 -44.51 -35.12 -9.49
N ASP A 34 -45.49 -35.93 -9.08
CA ASP A 34 -46.78 -35.99 -9.74
C ASP A 34 -47.46 -34.61 -9.71
N ILE A 35 -47.96 -34.18 -10.87
CA ILE A 35 -48.63 -32.89 -11.02
C ILE A 35 -49.86 -32.76 -10.12
N ASN A 36 -50.57 -33.87 -9.84
CA ASN A 36 -51.75 -33.88 -9.00
C ASN A 36 -51.41 -33.58 -7.53
N ASP A 37 -50.26 -34.05 -7.04
CA ASP A 37 -49.77 -33.75 -5.70
C ASP A 37 -49.50 -32.24 -5.55
N ILE A 38 -48.88 -31.62 -6.56
CA ILE A 38 -48.64 -30.16 -6.60
C ILE A 38 -49.95 -29.38 -6.70
N VAL A 39 -50.94 -29.89 -7.46
CA VAL A 39 -52.26 -29.26 -7.58
C VAL A 39 -53.00 -29.26 -6.24
N GLU A 40 -52.99 -30.38 -5.51
CA GLU A 40 -53.65 -30.46 -4.20
C GLU A 40 -52.91 -29.64 -3.14
N LEU A 41 -51.56 -29.70 -3.11
CA LEU A 41 -50.70 -28.90 -2.23
C LEU A 41 -51.00 -27.39 -2.36
N THR A 42 -51.22 -26.93 -3.59
CA THR A 42 -51.41 -25.50 -3.86
C THR A 42 -52.85 -25.05 -3.83
N LYS A 43 -53.85 -25.94 -3.77
CA LYS A 43 -55.28 -25.67 -4.01
C LYS A 43 -55.84 -24.39 -3.37
N LYS A 44 -55.46 -24.11 -2.12
CA LYS A 44 -55.91 -22.92 -1.37
C LYS A 44 -54.84 -21.81 -1.24
N SER A 45 -53.72 -21.92 -1.96
CA SER A 45 -52.58 -21.01 -1.86
C SER A 45 -52.81 -19.67 -2.58
N SER A 46 -52.33 -18.60 -1.94
CA SER A 46 -52.27 -17.24 -2.49
C SER A 46 -51.18 -17.07 -3.53
N LYS A 47 -51.21 -15.97 -4.32
CA LYS A 47 -50.13 -15.64 -5.28
C LYS A 47 -48.75 -15.58 -4.62
N LYS A 48 -48.65 -15.03 -3.40
CA LYS A 48 -47.38 -14.96 -2.65
C LYS A 48 -46.87 -16.35 -2.27
N GLN A 49 -47.75 -17.26 -1.86
CA GLN A 49 -47.39 -18.65 -1.59
C GLN A 49 -46.94 -19.37 -2.86
N LEU A 50 -47.65 -19.20 -3.98
CA LEU A 50 -47.24 -19.80 -5.25
C LEU A 50 -45.85 -19.32 -5.70
N SER A 51 -45.56 -18.02 -5.56
CA SER A 51 -44.23 -17.47 -5.82
C SER A 51 -43.17 -18.05 -4.90
N PHE A 52 -43.48 -18.26 -3.62
CA PHE A 52 -42.57 -18.90 -2.67
C PHE A 52 -42.26 -20.36 -3.05
N LEU A 53 -43.28 -21.13 -3.44
CA LEU A 53 -43.11 -22.50 -3.92
C LEU A 53 -42.20 -22.56 -5.16
N GLN A 54 -42.39 -21.63 -6.10
CA GLN A 54 -41.54 -21.55 -7.29
C GLN A 54 -40.08 -21.25 -6.93
N THR A 55 -39.83 -20.35 -5.97
CA THR A 55 -38.47 -20.08 -5.47
C THR A 55 -37.84 -21.30 -4.83
N LEU A 56 -38.59 -22.06 -4.03
CA LEU A 56 -38.10 -23.32 -3.45
C LEU A 56 -37.76 -24.35 -4.54
N ALA A 57 -38.65 -24.54 -5.52
CA ALA A 57 -38.43 -25.51 -6.59
C ALA A 57 -37.22 -25.14 -7.47
N ASN A 58 -37.06 -23.86 -7.79
CA ASN A 58 -35.89 -23.38 -8.54
C ASN A 58 -34.60 -23.58 -7.75
N ASN A 59 -34.61 -23.32 -6.44
CA ASN A 59 -33.41 -23.55 -5.63
C ASN A 59 -33.08 -25.05 -5.54
N PHE A 60 -34.09 -25.90 -5.31
CA PHE A 60 -33.92 -27.36 -5.32
C PHE A 60 -33.25 -27.84 -6.60
N ASN A 61 -33.79 -27.42 -7.75
CA ASN A 61 -33.25 -27.80 -9.05
C ASN A 61 -31.82 -27.29 -9.26
N ARG A 62 -31.51 -26.05 -8.85
CA ARG A 62 -30.16 -25.46 -8.99
C ARG A 62 -29.07 -26.34 -8.38
N PHE A 63 -29.33 -26.94 -7.22
CA PHE A 63 -28.36 -27.77 -6.51
C PHE A 63 -28.42 -29.26 -6.88
N ASN A 64 -29.58 -29.75 -7.34
CA ASN A 64 -29.79 -31.18 -7.61
C ASN A 64 -29.77 -31.57 -9.09
N PHE A 65 -29.76 -30.62 -10.03
CA PHE A 65 -29.86 -30.94 -11.47
C PHE A 65 -28.72 -31.84 -11.96
N TYR A 66 -27.47 -31.51 -11.60
CA TYR A 66 -26.26 -32.24 -12.03
C TYR A 66 -25.78 -33.32 -11.04
N ARG A 67 -26.47 -33.53 -9.91
CA ARG A 67 -26.09 -34.53 -8.91
C ARG A 67 -26.51 -35.94 -9.32
N ASN A 68 -25.77 -36.94 -8.85
CA ASN A 68 -26.16 -38.34 -9.03
C ASN A 68 -27.49 -38.61 -8.31
N PRO A 69 -28.37 -39.50 -8.82
CA PRO A 69 -29.66 -39.78 -8.19
C PRO A 69 -29.61 -40.15 -6.70
N ALA A 70 -28.55 -40.84 -6.26
CA ALA A 70 -28.34 -41.24 -4.86
C ALA A 70 -27.91 -40.08 -3.94
N GLU A 71 -27.44 -38.97 -4.52
CA GLU A 71 -26.94 -37.77 -3.82
C GLU A 71 -27.96 -36.61 -3.88
N LYS A 72 -29.12 -36.83 -4.52
CA LYS A 72 -30.17 -35.82 -4.62
C LYS A 72 -30.95 -35.73 -3.32
N ASP A 73 -31.21 -34.51 -2.88
CA ASP A 73 -32.13 -34.26 -1.78
C ASP A 73 -33.52 -34.83 -2.09
N ASN A 74 -34.23 -35.26 -1.06
CA ASN A 74 -35.62 -35.69 -1.20
C ASN A 74 -36.50 -34.49 -1.61
N SER A 75 -37.03 -34.50 -2.84
CA SER A 75 -37.85 -33.39 -3.36
C SER A 75 -39.12 -33.14 -2.54
N LYS A 76 -39.62 -34.12 -1.77
CA LYS A 76 -40.78 -33.93 -0.88
C LYS A 76 -40.52 -32.91 0.23
N LEU A 77 -39.26 -32.68 0.62
CA LEU A 77 -38.89 -31.64 1.60
C LEU A 77 -39.32 -30.24 1.14
N VAL A 78 -39.38 -29.99 -0.16
CA VAL A 78 -39.90 -28.72 -0.71
C VAL A 78 -41.35 -28.50 -0.31
N ASN A 79 -42.16 -29.56 -0.33
CA ASN A 79 -43.57 -29.50 0.02
C ASN A 79 -43.77 -29.31 1.53
N GLU A 80 -42.89 -29.90 2.34
CA GLU A 80 -42.88 -29.71 3.79
C GLU A 80 -42.56 -28.27 4.15
N VAL A 81 -41.46 -27.72 3.62
CA VAL A 81 -41.05 -26.32 3.84
C VAL A 81 -42.16 -25.36 3.39
N PHE A 82 -42.75 -25.61 2.23
CA PHE A 82 -43.86 -24.84 1.72
C PHE A 82 -45.06 -24.83 2.68
N SER A 83 -45.42 -26.00 3.21
CA SER A 83 -46.59 -26.17 4.09
C SER A 83 -46.41 -25.53 5.46
N LYS A 84 -45.17 -25.47 5.98
CA LYS A 84 -44.83 -24.83 7.25
C LYS A 84 -45.03 -23.31 7.22
N ILE A 85 -44.86 -22.67 6.05
CA ILE A 85 -44.91 -21.21 5.92
C ILE A 85 -46.25 -20.74 5.34
N LYS A 86 -47.21 -20.47 6.22
CA LYS A 86 -48.55 -19.98 5.81
C LYS A 86 -48.53 -18.56 5.22
N LYS A 87 -47.62 -17.70 5.68
CA LYS A 87 -47.51 -16.28 5.27
C LYS A 87 -46.07 -15.93 4.89
N PRO A 88 -45.58 -16.32 3.70
CA PRO A 88 -44.22 -16.04 3.29
C PRO A 88 -43.99 -14.53 3.16
N ASN A 89 -42.79 -14.11 3.55
CA ASN A 89 -42.32 -12.72 3.48
C ASN A 89 -40.99 -12.64 2.70
N ASN A 90 -40.48 -11.42 2.51
CA ASN A 90 -39.27 -11.19 1.71
C ASN A 90 -38.02 -11.85 2.29
N LEU A 91 -37.95 -12.07 3.61
CA LEU A 91 -36.82 -12.77 4.23
C LEU A 91 -36.84 -14.26 3.91
N HIS A 92 -38.01 -14.92 3.97
CA HIS A 92 -38.15 -16.31 3.52
C HIS A 92 -37.70 -16.45 2.06
N GLN A 93 -38.17 -15.55 1.18
CA GLN A 93 -37.77 -15.55 -0.23
C GLN A 93 -36.25 -15.37 -0.39
N SER A 94 -35.64 -14.47 0.38
CA SER A 94 -34.21 -14.19 0.30
C SER A 94 -33.37 -15.38 0.78
N ILE A 95 -33.77 -16.04 1.87
CA ILE A 95 -33.09 -17.23 2.38
C ILE A 95 -33.20 -18.32 1.33
N CYS A 96 -34.42 -18.66 0.89
CA CYS A 96 -34.63 -19.73 -0.06
C CYS A 96 -33.98 -19.48 -1.43
N ASN A 97 -33.72 -18.24 -1.83
CA ASN A 97 -33.03 -17.95 -3.10
C ASN A 97 -31.49 -18.00 -2.98
N LYS A 98 -30.94 -17.73 -1.79
CA LYS A 98 -29.50 -17.58 -1.55
C LYS A 98 -28.87 -18.73 -0.77
N PHE A 99 -29.68 -19.59 -0.17
CA PHE A 99 -29.20 -20.70 0.64
C PHE A 99 -28.58 -21.77 -0.27
N SER A 100 -27.28 -22.02 -0.07
CA SER A 100 -26.45 -22.85 -0.94
C SER A 100 -26.09 -24.19 -0.30
N ASP A 101 -27.06 -24.85 0.34
CA ASP A 101 -26.90 -26.08 1.12
C ASP A 101 -28.15 -26.96 0.97
N SER A 102 -28.15 -28.15 1.57
CA SER A 102 -29.22 -29.14 1.42
C SER A 102 -30.59 -28.63 1.85
N PHE A 103 -31.64 -29.19 1.24
CA PHE A 103 -33.02 -28.92 1.62
C PHE A 103 -33.36 -29.41 3.03
N GLU A 104 -32.64 -30.39 3.55
CA GLU A 104 -32.76 -30.82 4.96
C GLU A 104 -32.30 -29.71 5.93
N SER A 105 -31.15 -29.09 5.64
CA SER A 105 -30.67 -27.93 6.39
C SER A 105 -31.64 -26.77 6.30
N LEU A 106 -32.18 -26.50 5.11
CA LEU A 106 -33.20 -25.45 4.92
C LEU A 106 -34.48 -25.76 5.71
N ASN A 107 -34.95 -27.01 5.69
CA ASN A 107 -36.13 -27.44 6.45
C ASN A 107 -35.93 -27.21 7.94
N THR A 108 -34.77 -27.61 8.46
CA THR A 108 -34.39 -27.38 9.86
C THR A 108 -34.34 -25.89 10.20
N ILE A 109 -33.76 -25.06 9.34
CA ILE A 109 -33.76 -23.60 9.54
C ILE A 109 -35.17 -23.05 9.62
N ILE A 110 -36.09 -23.51 8.76
CA ILE A 110 -37.48 -23.06 8.79
C ILE A 110 -38.21 -23.56 10.04
N ASP A 111 -37.92 -24.77 10.53
CA ASP A 111 -38.49 -25.26 11.79
C ASP A 111 -38.13 -24.36 12.98
N TRP A 112 -36.88 -23.90 13.04
CA TRP A 112 -36.40 -23.08 14.15
C TRP A 112 -36.64 -21.58 13.96
N ALA A 113 -36.54 -21.06 12.75
CA ALA A 113 -36.76 -19.63 12.49
C ALA A 113 -38.25 -19.30 12.33
N GLY A 114 -39.04 -20.22 11.78
CA GLY A 114 -40.45 -20.00 11.45
C GLY A 114 -40.64 -18.69 10.68
N SER A 115 -41.52 -17.82 11.21
CA SER A 115 -41.74 -16.47 10.68
C SER A 115 -41.09 -15.36 11.52
N ASP A 116 -40.19 -15.70 12.46
CA ASP A 116 -39.51 -14.71 13.30
C ASP A 116 -38.52 -13.87 12.49
N LYS A 117 -38.75 -12.55 12.46
CA LYS A 117 -37.96 -11.63 11.65
C LYS A 117 -36.49 -11.56 12.09
N LYS A 118 -36.20 -11.69 13.39
CA LYS A 118 -34.83 -11.62 13.92
C LYS A 118 -34.07 -12.90 13.56
N ARG A 119 -34.66 -14.08 13.75
CA ARG A 119 -34.07 -15.37 13.39
C ARG A 119 -33.81 -15.47 11.89
N LEU A 120 -34.80 -15.11 11.06
CA LEU A 120 -34.63 -15.11 9.60
C LEU A 120 -33.54 -14.14 9.14
N LYS A 121 -33.43 -12.96 9.77
CA LYS A 121 -32.33 -12.02 9.46
C LYS A 121 -30.97 -12.59 9.86
N PHE A 122 -30.87 -13.19 11.04
CA PHE A 122 -29.64 -13.81 11.53
C PHE A 122 -29.13 -14.90 10.58
N VAL A 123 -30.02 -15.75 10.05
CA VAL A 123 -29.70 -16.76 9.04
C VAL A 123 -29.10 -16.13 7.77
N LEU A 124 -29.71 -15.05 7.27
CA LEU A 124 -29.20 -14.35 6.09
C LEU A 124 -27.81 -13.76 6.33
N ASP A 125 -27.63 -13.09 7.46
CA ASP A 125 -26.36 -12.47 7.83
C ASP A 125 -25.26 -13.56 7.94
N LEU A 126 -25.55 -14.70 8.60
CA LEU A 126 -24.64 -15.85 8.66
C LEU A 126 -24.29 -16.41 7.28
N ASN A 127 -25.28 -16.61 6.41
CA ASN A 127 -25.05 -17.17 5.08
C ASN A 127 -24.14 -16.24 4.25
N GLU A 128 -24.40 -14.93 4.25
CA GLU A 128 -23.62 -13.93 3.52
C GLU A 128 -22.21 -13.73 4.09
N ASP A 129 -22.06 -13.74 5.42
CA ASP A 129 -20.77 -13.45 6.05
C ASP A 129 -19.81 -14.64 6.07
N LEU A 130 -20.33 -15.87 6.13
CA LEU A 130 -19.52 -17.09 6.30
C LEU A 130 -19.31 -17.87 5.00
N PHE A 131 -20.36 -17.97 4.18
CA PHE A 131 -20.37 -18.91 3.05
C PHE A 131 -20.50 -18.22 1.69
N LYS A 132 -21.36 -17.21 1.56
CA LYS A 132 -21.77 -16.57 0.29
C LYS A 132 -22.29 -17.58 -0.74
N TYR A 133 -21.37 -18.23 -1.45
CA TYR A 133 -21.64 -19.22 -2.49
C TYR A 133 -20.93 -20.57 -2.25
N ASP A 134 -19.95 -20.62 -1.34
CA ASP A 134 -19.07 -21.77 -1.11
C ASP A 134 -19.32 -22.37 0.28
N ARG A 135 -20.48 -23.00 0.45
CA ARG A 135 -20.77 -23.78 1.66
C ARG A 135 -20.41 -25.25 1.43
N PRO A 136 -19.60 -25.87 2.30
CA PRO A 136 -19.35 -27.30 2.21
C PRO A 136 -20.63 -28.10 2.40
N GLU A 137 -20.74 -29.21 1.68
CA GLU A 137 -21.82 -30.17 1.86
C GLU A 137 -21.83 -30.75 3.28
N GLY A 138 -23.02 -30.91 3.87
CA GLY A 138 -23.18 -31.44 5.23
C GLY A 138 -22.84 -30.48 6.36
N ASN A 139 -22.57 -29.20 6.06
CA ASN A 139 -22.28 -28.20 7.09
C ASN A 139 -23.54 -27.87 7.92
N THR A 140 -23.55 -28.12 9.23
CA THR A 140 -24.73 -27.89 10.10
C THR A 140 -24.68 -26.59 10.91
N LEU A 141 -23.68 -25.73 10.69
CA LEU A 141 -23.38 -24.58 11.56
C LEU A 141 -24.58 -23.64 11.79
N ILE A 142 -25.29 -23.25 10.73
CA ILE A 142 -26.43 -22.33 10.84
C ILE A 142 -27.60 -23.00 11.59
N PRO A 143 -28.06 -24.22 11.22
CA PRO A 143 -29.03 -24.97 12.01
C PRO A 143 -28.65 -25.10 13.49
N ASP A 144 -27.39 -25.43 13.79
CA ASP A 144 -26.95 -25.67 15.16
C ASP A 144 -26.93 -24.39 15.99
N LEU A 145 -26.56 -23.26 15.40
CA LEU A 145 -26.64 -21.94 16.05
C LEU A 145 -28.09 -21.55 16.39
N LEU A 146 -29.07 -21.97 15.59
CA LEU A 146 -30.49 -21.73 15.88
C LEU A 146 -31.05 -22.65 16.97
N LYS A 147 -30.47 -23.85 17.12
CA LYS A 147 -30.85 -24.86 18.12
C LYS A 147 -30.21 -24.63 19.49
N SER A 148 -29.06 -23.95 19.54
CA SER A 148 -28.33 -23.68 20.78
C SER A 148 -29.19 -22.98 21.82
N GLU A 149 -28.97 -23.31 23.09
CA GLU A 149 -29.59 -22.63 24.24
C GLU A 149 -29.24 -21.13 24.30
N HIS A 150 -28.15 -20.71 23.64
CA HIS A 150 -27.70 -19.31 23.57
C HIS A 150 -28.09 -18.62 22.25
N ALA A 151 -28.99 -19.20 21.45
CA ALA A 151 -29.37 -18.66 20.14
C ALA A 151 -29.80 -17.18 20.21
N GLU A 152 -30.56 -16.79 21.24
CA GLU A 152 -30.97 -15.40 21.41
C GLU A 152 -29.81 -14.45 21.69
N GLU A 153 -28.87 -14.86 22.53
CA GLU A 153 -27.68 -14.11 22.87
C GLU A 153 -26.75 -13.99 21.67
N TYR A 154 -26.60 -15.05 20.87
CA TYR A 154 -25.83 -15.04 19.63
C TYR A 154 -26.39 -14.02 18.63
N MET A 155 -27.71 -13.95 18.48
CA MET A 155 -28.34 -12.95 17.64
C MET A 155 -28.08 -11.52 18.16
N LYS A 156 -28.16 -11.30 19.48
CA LYS A 156 -27.92 -9.99 20.11
C LYS A 156 -26.44 -9.56 20.01
N GLN A 157 -25.52 -10.52 20.06
CA GLN A 157 -24.07 -10.27 20.11
C GLN A 157 -23.34 -10.78 18.87
N TYR A 158 -24.00 -10.82 17.71
CA TYR A 158 -23.46 -11.42 16.49
C TYR A 158 -22.09 -10.85 16.12
N ASP A 159 -21.91 -9.52 16.20
CA ASP A 159 -20.64 -8.85 15.89
C ASP A 159 -19.46 -9.37 16.74
N LYS A 160 -19.70 -9.86 17.96
CA LYS A 160 -18.65 -10.40 18.83
C LYS A 160 -18.27 -11.84 18.46
N ILE A 161 -19.24 -12.66 18.08
CA ILE A 161 -19.03 -14.08 17.76
C ILE A 161 -18.66 -14.31 16.29
N LYS A 162 -18.95 -13.34 15.40
CA LYS A 162 -18.74 -13.42 13.96
C LYS A 162 -17.34 -13.90 13.56
N SER A 163 -16.29 -13.39 14.21
CA SER A 163 -14.92 -13.77 13.87
C SER A 163 -14.56 -15.18 14.32
N PHE A 164 -15.12 -15.65 15.44
CA PHE A 164 -15.01 -17.04 15.85
C PHE A 164 -15.68 -17.95 14.81
N LEU A 165 -16.89 -17.60 14.37
CA LEU A 165 -17.63 -18.38 13.39
C LEU A 165 -16.91 -18.43 12.04
N LYS A 166 -16.28 -17.33 11.60
CA LYS A 166 -15.47 -17.32 10.36
C LYS A 166 -14.27 -18.27 10.42
N LEU A 167 -13.59 -18.32 11.56
CA LEU A 167 -12.44 -19.21 11.77
C LEU A 167 -12.84 -20.68 11.87
N ASN A 168 -14.07 -20.96 12.31
CA ASN A 168 -14.54 -22.32 12.60
C ASN A 168 -15.69 -22.76 11.69
N LYS A 169 -15.90 -22.08 10.55
CA LYS A 169 -17.09 -22.32 9.71
C LYS A 169 -17.16 -23.75 9.17
N ASP A 170 -16.01 -24.42 9.04
CA ASP A 170 -15.87 -25.77 8.53
C ASP A 170 -15.67 -26.81 9.67
N ASN A 171 -15.65 -26.38 10.93
CA ASN A 171 -15.53 -27.25 12.10
C ASN A 171 -16.93 -27.73 12.54
N PRO A 172 -17.23 -29.05 12.51
CA PRO A 172 -18.54 -29.57 12.91
C PRO A 172 -18.87 -29.33 14.39
N ASN A 173 -17.86 -29.12 15.24
CA ASN A 173 -18.05 -28.88 16.68
C ASN A 173 -18.10 -27.40 17.06
N ALA A 174 -18.11 -26.49 16.07
CA ALA A 174 -17.97 -25.05 16.30
C ALA A 174 -19.02 -24.48 17.28
N VAL A 175 -20.28 -24.92 17.17
CA VAL A 175 -21.35 -24.42 18.06
C VAL A 175 -21.19 -24.95 19.47
N SER A 176 -20.90 -26.25 19.65
CA SER A 176 -20.65 -26.82 20.98
C SER A 176 -19.44 -26.18 21.66
N GLU A 177 -18.38 -25.89 20.91
CA GLU A 177 -17.25 -25.14 21.43
C GLU A 177 -17.59 -23.70 21.79
N LEU A 178 -18.43 -23.04 20.98
CA LEU A 178 -18.91 -21.70 21.27
C LEU A 178 -19.73 -21.71 22.55
N ASP A 179 -20.69 -22.63 22.70
CA ASP A 179 -21.55 -22.77 23.87
C ASP A 179 -20.70 -22.89 25.15
N LYS A 180 -19.68 -23.75 25.15
CA LYS A 180 -18.76 -23.92 26.29
C LYS A 180 -17.98 -22.65 26.66
N LYS A 181 -17.66 -21.81 25.67
CA LYS A 181 -16.84 -20.60 25.83
C LYS A 181 -17.70 -19.34 26.02
N PHE A 182 -18.99 -19.42 25.76
CA PHE A 182 -19.85 -18.25 25.68
C PHE A 182 -20.45 -17.91 27.03
N THR A 183 -19.85 -16.92 27.70
CA THR A 183 -20.54 -16.18 28.77
C THR A 183 -20.93 -14.81 28.24
N PRO A 184 -22.24 -14.42 28.28
CA PRO A 184 -22.73 -13.19 27.64
C PRO A 184 -21.99 -11.90 28.03
N LYS A 185 -21.36 -11.89 29.22
CA LYS A 185 -20.59 -10.75 29.74
C LYS A 185 -19.08 -10.81 29.45
N GLN A 186 -18.48 -11.98 29.20
CA GLN A 186 -17.01 -12.12 29.09
C GLN A 186 -16.53 -12.54 27.69
N PHE A 187 -17.41 -12.98 26.79
CA PHE A 187 -17.00 -13.31 25.43
C PHE A 187 -16.52 -12.06 24.66
N SER A 188 -15.22 -12.03 24.35
CA SER A 188 -14.58 -10.94 23.58
C SER A 188 -14.10 -11.46 22.22
N GLY A 189 -14.66 -10.90 21.15
CA GLY A 189 -14.25 -11.19 19.78
C GLY A 189 -12.83 -10.70 19.42
N GLN A 190 -12.17 -9.93 20.29
CA GLN A 190 -10.87 -9.31 19.97
C GLN A 190 -9.76 -10.33 19.69
N ASN A 191 -9.73 -11.45 20.41
CA ASN A 191 -8.74 -12.50 20.18
C ASN A 191 -8.97 -13.20 18.83
N PHE A 192 -10.24 -13.46 18.49
CA PHE A 192 -10.59 -14.07 17.20
C PHE A 192 -10.41 -13.11 16.02
N ASN A 193 -10.56 -11.80 16.22
CA ASN A 193 -10.23 -10.81 15.18
C ASN A 193 -8.74 -10.88 14.80
N LYS A 194 -7.86 -10.97 15.78
CA LYS A 194 -6.41 -11.11 15.53
C LYS A 194 -6.08 -12.43 14.83
N LEU A 195 -6.71 -13.53 15.24
CA LEU A 195 -6.54 -14.83 14.59
C LEU A 195 -7.07 -14.83 13.16
N LEU A 196 -8.21 -14.18 12.89
CA LEU A 196 -8.77 -14.05 11.56
C LEU A 196 -7.90 -13.16 10.66
N GLU A 197 -7.33 -12.09 11.20
CA GLU A 197 -6.36 -11.26 10.48
C GLU A 197 -5.08 -12.04 10.16
N LEU A 198 -4.60 -12.87 11.10
CA LEU A 198 -3.51 -13.80 10.85
C LEU A 198 -3.86 -14.79 9.75
N ASP A 199 -5.01 -15.45 9.82
CA ASP A 199 -5.46 -16.45 8.83
C ASP A 199 -5.64 -15.84 7.42
N GLN A 200 -6.21 -14.63 7.33
CA GLN A 200 -6.26 -13.87 6.08
C GLN A 200 -4.87 -13.52 5.55
N ASN A 201 -3.94 -13.17 6.43
CA ASN A 201 -2.55 -12.93 6.05
C ASN A 201 -1.84 -14.24 5.65
N ARG A 202 -2.14 -15.39 6.28
CA ARG A 202 -1.65 -16.71 5.86
C ARG A 202 -2.11 -17.07 4.46
N ALA A 203 -3.41 -16.91 4.19
CA ALA A 203 -3.96 -17.16 2.87
C ALA A 203 -3.33 -16.24 1.80
N LYS A 204 -3.07 -14.98 2.15
CA LYS A 204 -2.48 -13.99 1.26
C LYS A 204 -0.96 -14.12 1.08
N TYR A 205 -0.26 -14.63 2.09
CA TYR A 205 1.19 -14.78 2.17
C TYR A 205 1.56 -16.22 2.56
N SER A 206 0.98 -17.20 1.86
CA SER A 206 1.15 -18.63 2.16
C SER A 206 2.62 -19.06 2.16
N LEU A 207 3.49 -18.30 1.50
CA LEU A 207 4.92 -18.48 1.56
C LEU A 207 5.53 -18.02 2.89
N LEU A 208 5.20 -16.82 3.36
CA LEU A 208 5.74 -16.32 4.63
C LEU A 208 5.30 -17.20 5.79
N ASP A 209 4.09 -17.75 5.70
CA ASP A 209 3.57 -18.71 6.67
C ASP A 209 4.38 -20.02 6.72
N ARG A 210 5.03 -20.40 5.62
CA ARG A 210 5.86 -21.61 5.52
C ARG A 210 7.36 -21.35 5.74
N ALA A 211 7.81 -20.11 5.57
CA ALA A 211 9.20 -19.74 5.78
C ALA A 211 9.52 -19.66 7.29
N ILE A 212 10.18 -20.69 7.81
CA ILE A 212 10.59 -20.76 9.22
C ILE A 212 12.04 -20.32 9.36
N VAL A 213 12.31 -19.33 10.21
CA VAL A 213 13.66 -18.84 10.54
C VAL A 213 13.76 -18.73 12.06
N ASN A 214 14.82 -19.31 12.64
CA ASN A 214 15.02 -19.38 14.09
C ASN A 214 13.83 -19.97 14.87
N GLY A 215 13.16 -20.97 14.28
CA GLY A 215 11.99 -21.63 14.89
C GLY A 215 10.68 -20.83 14.80
N ASP A 216 10.71 -19.64 14.20
CA ASP A 216 9.54 -18.78 14.04
C ASP A 216 9.18 -18.57 12.57
N ASN A 217 7.88 -18.41 12.33
CA ASN A 217 7.31 -18.18 11.01
C ASN A 217 7.47 -16.71 10.59
N CYS A 218 8.00 -16.49 9.37
CA CYS A 218 8.28 -15.16 8.82
C CYS A 218 7.06 -14.26 8.70
N LEU A 219 5.83 -14.81 8.68
CA LEU A 219 4.59 -14.03 8.69
C LEU A 219 4.51 -13.08 9.90
N LYS A 220 5.12 -13.47 11.03
CA LYS A 220 5.21 -12.61 12.23
C LYS A 220 6.08 -11.36 12.02
N LEU A 221 6.91 -11.34 10.97
CA LEU A 221 7.80 -10.23 10.63
C LEU A 221 7.10 -9.18 9.73
N LEU A 222 5.84 -9.40 9.36
CA LEU A 222 5.09 -8.44 8.57
C LEU A 222 4.81 -7.16 9.36
N THR A 223 5.16 -6.04 8.74
CA THR A 223 4.91 -4.68 9.25
C THR A 223 4.22 -3.86 8.16
N PRO A 224 3.54 -2.75 8.51
CA PRO A 224 2.97 -1.84 7.51
C PRO A 224 4.00 -1.35 6.48
N GLU A 225 5.26 -1.22 6.88
CA GLU A 225 6.37 -0.75 6.04
C GLU A 225 6.84 -1.79 5.01
N ASN A 226 6.81 -3.09 5.33
CA ASN A 226 7.33 -4.15 4.47
C ASN A 226 6.24 -4.93 3.71
N HIS A 227 4.96 -4.76 4.07
CA HIS A 227 3.82 -5.50 3.53
C HIS A 227 3.71 -5.50 2.00
N LYS A 228 4.00 -4.35 1.39
CA LYS A 228 3.96 -4.21 -0.07
C LYS A 228 5.13 -4.94 -0.74
N LEU A 229 6.33 -4.80 -0.17
CA LEU A 229 7.52 -5.49 -0.66
C LEU A 229 7.34 -7.02 -0.56
N ALA A 230 6.84 -7.50 0.58
CA ALA A 230 6.49 -8.91 0.79
C ALA A 230 5.54 -9.43 -0.29
N LYS A 231 4.48 -8.66 -0.60
CA LYS A 231 3.53 -9.03 -1.65
C LYS A 231 4.18 -9.13 -3.02
N MET A 232 5.00 -8.13 -3.38
CA MET A 232 5.71 -8.13 -4.66
C MET A 232 6.66 -9.32 -4.78
N MET A 233 7.39 -9.65 -3.70
CA MET A 233 8.28 -10.81 -3.68
C MET A 233 7.51 -12.12 -3.91
N SER A 234 6.38 -12.32 -3.23
CA SER A 234 5.55 -13.51 -3.42
C SER A 234 5.03 -13.65 -4.85
N GLU A 235 4.66 -12.54 -5.49
CA GLU A 235 4.18 -12.54 -6.87
C GLU A 235 5.31 -12.75 -7.90
N ILE A 236 6.53 -12.30 -7.60
CA ILE A 236 7.65 -12.30 -8.55
C ILE A 236 8.41 -13.62 -8.51
N PHE A 237 8.70 -14.16 -7.33
CA PHE A 237 9.58 -15.33 -7.18
C PHE A 237 8.85 -16.68 -7.17
N LEU A 238 7.53 -16.68 -6.93
CA LEU A 238 6.70 -17.90 -6.78
C LEU A 238 7.38 -19.03 -5.99
N PRO A 239 7.80 -18.79 -4.73
CA PRO A 239 8.79 -19.68 -4.11
C PRO A 239 8.20 -21.03 -3.68
N THR A 240 9.03 -22.07 -3.73
CA THR A 240 8.66 -23.46 -3.40
C THR A 240 9.21 -23.87 -2.04
N ASP A 241 8.73 -25.00 -1.50
CA ASP A 241 9.21 -25.53 -0.22
C ASP A 241 10.71 -25.92 -0.28
N GLU A 242 11.18 -26.34 -1.45
CA GLU A 242 12.60 -26.66 -1.67
C GLU A 242 13.47 -25.40 -1.63
N MET A 243 13.03 -24.31 -2.26
CA MET A 243 13.75 -23.02 -2.16
C MET A 243 13.86 -22.55 -0.72
N LEU A 244 12.79 -22.66 0.07
CA LEU A 244 12.79 -22.26 1.48
C LEU A 244 13.80 -23.08 2.31
N LYS A 245 13.92 -24.39 2.04
CA LYS A 245 14.92 -25.27 2.68
C LYS A 245 16.36 -24.93 2.28
N ASN A 246 16.56 -24.38 1.07
CA ASN A 246 17.87 -24.02 0.54
C ASN A 246 18.33 -22.59 0.93
N GLY A 247 17.81 -22.05 2.04
CA GLY A 247 18.23 -20.76 2.60
C GLY A 247 17.44 -19.54 2.14
N ALA A 248 16.51 -19.69 1.19
CA ALA A 248 15.64 -18.59 0.77
C ALA A 248 14.79 -18.03 1.93
N ALA A 249 14.46 -18.86 2.92
CA ALA A 249 13.75 -18.43 4.12
C ALA A 249 14.53 -17.36 4.91
N GLU A 250 15.84 -17.54 5.09
CA GLU A 250 16.70 -16.56 5.77
C GLU A 250 16.79 -15.26 4.98
N ASP A 251 16.95 -15.34 3.65
CA ASP A 251 16.97 -14.15 2.79
C ASP A 251 15.67 -13.36 2.86
N ILE A 252 14.52 -14.04 2.83
CA ILE A 252 13.20 -13.41 2.99
C ILE A 252 13.12 -12.73 4.36
N ALA A 253 13.45 -13.43 5.44
CA ALA A 253 13.42 -12.87 6.78
C ALA A 253 14.32 -11.63 6.90
N ASN A 254 15.54 -11.71 6.38
CA ASN A 254 16.51 -10.61 6.37
C ASN A 254 15.98 -9.40 5.63
N ILE A 255 15.36 -9.59 4.45
CA ILE A 255 14.72 -8.51 3.70
C ILE A 255 13.59 -7.89 4.52
N LEU A 256 12.72 -8.69 5.14
CA LEU A 256 11.59 -8.20 5.93
C LEU A 256 12.03 -7.42 7.17
N ILE A 257 13.00 -7.95 7.93
CA ILE A 257 13.54 -7.36 9.16
C ILE A 257 14.25 -6.04 8.86
N SER A 258 15.07 -6.00 7.81
CA SER A 258 15.84 -4.82 7.45
C SER A 258 15.00 -3.74 6.74
N THR A 259 13.79 -4.07 6.27
CA THR A 259 12.90 -3.12 5.61
C THR A 259 12.21 -2.21 6.63
N ASN A 260 12.37 -0.91 6.43
CA ASN A 260 11.76 0.14 7.24
C ASN A 260 11.28 1.29 6.36
N LYS A 261 10.61 2.26 6.98
CA LYS A 261 10.02 3.41 6.29
C LYS A 261 11.00 4.21 5.40
N LYS A 262 12.31 4.20 5.69
CA LYS A 262 13.30 4.98 4.93
C LYS A 262 13.78 4.26 3.66
N ASN A 263 13.93 2.93 3.68
CA ASN A 263 14.47 2.16 2.57
C ASN A 263 13.38 1.47 1.73
N ALA A 264 12.20 1.19 2.28
CA ALA A 264 11.10 0.51 1.59
C ALA A 264 10.79 1.07 0.19
N PRO A 265 10.66 2.41 -0.03
CA PRO A 265 10.33 2.91 -1.36
C PRO A 265 11.39 2.64 -2.43
N LEU A 266 12.68 2.61 -2.04
CA LEU A 266 13.76 2.30 -2.99
C LEU A 266 13.81 0.80 -3.29
N ARG A 267 13.61 -0.04 -2.26
CA ARG A 267 13.54 -1.50 -2.42
C ARG A 267 12.38 -1.91 -3.33
N GLU A 268 11.19 -1.38 -3.09
CA GLU A 268 10.00 -1.62 -3.94
C GLU A 268 10.25 -1.24 -5.40
N GLU A 269 10.80 -0.05 -5.66
CA GLU A 269 11.08 0.41 -7.03
C GLU A 269 12.14 -0.48 -7.70
N LEU A 270 13.20 -0.88 -6.98
CA LEU A 270 14.23 -1.78 -7.51
C LEU A 270 13.66 -3.14 -7.89
N LEU A 271 12.90 -3.78 -7.00
CA LEU A 271 12.24 -5.04 -7.30
C LEU A 271 11.33 -4.93 -8.52
N SER A 272 10.60 -3.82 -8.66
CA SER A 272 9.78 -3.57 -9.85
C SER A 272 10.61 -3.47 -11.13
N ARG A 273 11.83 -2.91 -11.09
CA ARG A 273 12.70 -2.75 -12.26
C ARG A 273 13.34 -4.07 -12.70
N PHE A 274 13.66 -4.95 -11.74
CA PHE A 274 14.19 -6.29 -12.01
C PHE A 274 13.10 -7.35 -12.22
N SER A 275 11.84 -7.04 -11.94
CA SER A 275 10.75 -8.00 -12.14
C SER A 275 10.72 -8.67 -13.53
N PRO A 276 10.99 -7.98 -14.66
CA PRO A 276 10.99 -8.61 -15.98
C PRO A 276 12.12 -9.64 -16.16
N THR A 277 13.29 -9.39 -15.60
CA THR A 277 14.45 -10.30 -15.69
C THR A 277 14.37 -11.43 -14.67
N ILE A 278 13.67 -11.22 -13.56
CA ILE A 278 13.39 -12.27 -12.58
C ILE A 278 12.32 -13.23 -13.10
N ARG A 279 11.21 -12.72 -13.65
CA ARG A 279 10.08 -13.51 -14.21
C ARG A 279 10.28 -13.96 -15.66
N SER A 280 11.44 -14.48 -16.06
CA SER A 280 11.66 -14.91 -17.46
C SER A 280 10.48 -15.76 -17.98
N ALA A 281 10.12 -15.55 -19.26
CA ALA A 281 8.88 -16.05 -19.87
C ALA A 281 8.70 -17.57 -19.82
N ASP A 282 9.77 -18.32 -19.60
CA ASP A 282 9.74 -19.77 -19.46
C ASP A 282 9.63 -20.16 -17.98
N ILE A 283 8.43 -20.60 -17.60
CA ILE A 283 8.09 -21.14 -16.27
C ILE A 283 8.99 -22.35 -15.90
N GLU A 284 9.61 -23.00 -16.90
CA GLU A 284 10.53 -24.13 -16.74
C GLU A 284 11.94 -23.73 -16.25
N PHE A 285 12.33 -22.45 -16.30
CA PHE A 285 13.62 -21.96 -15.79
C PHE A 285 13.56 -21.50 -14.31
N SER A 286 12.77 -22.18 -13.48
CA SER A 286 12.65 -21.92 -12.03
C SER A 286 13.89 -22.30 -11.20
N PHE A 287 14.93 -22.85 -11.82
CA PHE A 287 16.10 -23.45 -11.15
C PHE A 287 17.08 -22.47 -10.48
N GLU A 288 16.85 -21.15 -10.55
CA GLU A 288 17.75 -20.16 -9.92
C GLU A 288 17.04 -19.05 -9.14
N ASN A 289 15.75 -19.21 -8.83
CA ASN A 289 15.00 -18.18 -8.11
C ASN A 289 15.52 -17.97 -6.67
N ASP A 290 16.08 -19.01 -6.06
CA ASP A 290 16.79 -18.95 -4.78
C ASP A 290 18.03 -18.03 -4.90
N LYS A 291 18.89 -18.25 -5.91
CA LYS A 291 20.05 -17.40 -6.19
C LYS A 291 19.65 -15.96 -6.44
N LYS A 292 18.60 -15.72 -7.24
CA LYS A 292 18.08 -14.37 -7.51
C LYS A 292 17.58 -13.70 -6.23
N LEU A 293 16.97 -14.44 -5.30
CA LEU A 293 16.52 -13.91 -4.03
C LEU A 293 17.70 -13.56 -3.10
N THR A 294 18.72 -14.40 -3.05
CA THR A 294 19.98 -14.11 -2.36
C THR A 294 20.67 -12.88 -2.94
N LEU A 295 20.72 -12.74 -4.27
CA LEU A 295 21.25 -11.54 -4.93
C LEU A 295 20.44 -10.28 -4.59
N LEU A 296 19.11 -10.39 -4.50
CA LEU A 296 18.25 -9.27 -4.09
C LEU A 296 18.52 -8.87 -2.64
N SER A 297 18.64 -9.85 -1.73
CA SER A 297 19.00 -9.66 -0.33
C SER A 297 20.35 -8.94 -0.21
N LYS A 298 21.37 -9.41 -0.94
CA LYS A 298 22.69 -8.77 -1.05
C LYS A 298 22.61 -7.33 -1.57
N LEU A 299 21.90 -7.09 -2.68
CA LEU A 299 21.71 -5.76 -3.24
C LEU A 299 21.14 -4.79 -2.20
N TYR A 300 20.12 -5.21 -1.46
CA TYR A 300 19.50 -4.38 -0.42
C TYR A 300 20.44 -4.08 0.74
N ASN A 301 21.24 -5.06 1.17
CA ASN A 301 22.25 -4.84 2.19
C ASN A 301 23.31 -3.84 1.70
N THR A 302 23.83 -4.01 0.48
CA THR A 302 24.82 -3.11 -0.12
C THR A 302 24.33 -1.67 -0.20
N ILE A 303 23.11 -1.42 -0.69
CA ILE A 303 22.57 -0.04 -0.81
C ILE A 303 22.15 0.58 0.54
N ASP A 304 22.00 -0.22 1.59
CA ASP A 304 21.66 0.30 2.91
C ASP A 304 22.91 0.59 3.74
N LEU A 305 24.00 -0.16 3.54
CA LEU A 305 25.29 0.05 4.20
C LEU A 305 26.17 1.09 3.47
N ASP A 306 26.15 1.13 2.14
CA ASP A 306 27.00 2.02 1.35
C ASP A 306 26.20 3.20 0.75
N LYS A 307 26.52 4.41 1.21
CA LYS A 307 25.88 5.66 0.75
C LYS A 307 26.15 5.96 -0.73
N ASN A 308 27.32 5.57 -1.25
CA ASN A 308 27.69 5.76 -2.65
C ASN A 308 26.92 4.78 -3.53
N ALA A 309 26.86 3.50 -3.14
CA ALA A 309 26.02 2.51 -3.80
C ALA A 309 24.56 2.97 -3.83
N LYS A 310 23.99 3.36 -2.68
CA LYS A 310 22.62 3.90 -2.58
C LYS A 310 22.38 5.07 -3.54
N SER A 311 23.32 6.02 -3.58
CA SER A 311 23.24 7.22 -4.40
C SER A 311 23.35 6.90 -5.90
N PHE A 312 24.26 5.99 -6.27
CA PHE A 312 24.38 5.50 -7.64
C PHE A 312 23.09 4.81 -8.07
N VAL A 313 22.66 3.77 -7.35
CA VAL A 313 21.47 2.97 -7.65
C VAL A 313 20.22 3.85 -7.79
N LYS A 314 19.97 4.77 -6.84
CA LYS A 314 18.83 5.69 -6.91
C LYS A 314 18.84 6.59 -8.15
N LYS A 315 20.01 7.07 -8.58
CA LYS A 315 20.15 7.89 -9.80
C LYS A 315 20.15 7.07 -11.10
N SER A 316 20.30 5.76 -10.96
CA SER A 316 20.39 4.79 -12.05
C SER A 316 19.05 4.13 -12.36
N LEU A 317 18.05 4.20 -11.47
CA LEU A 317 16.71 3.63 -11.68
C LEU A 317 16.11 3.85 -13.09
N PRO A 318 16.19 5.04 -13.72
CA PRO A 318 15.62 5.25 -15.06
C PRO A 318 16.37 4.49 -16.19
N LYS A 319 17.59 4.01 -15.91
CA LYS A 319 18.45 3.28 -16.85
C LYS A 319 18.40 1.76 -16.64
N ILE A 320 17.79 1.29 -15.56
CA ILE A 320 17.51 -0.12 -15.32
C ILE A 320 16.20 -0.42 -16.06
N ASP A 321 16.29 -0.66 -17.36
CA ASP A 321 15.17 -0.73 -18.30
C ASP A 321 14.82 -2.17 -18.68
N GLY A 322 14.58 -3.04 -17.68
CA GLY A 322 14.10 -4.42 -17.90
C GLY A 322 15.05 -5.36 -18.66
N ASN A 323 16.14 -4.83 -19.23
CA ASN A 323 17.19 -5.59 -19.93
C ASN A 323 18.42 -5.83 -19.05
N MET A 324 18.60 -5.03 -17.99
CA MET A 324 19.66 -5.22 -17.01
C MET A 324 19.33 -6.41 -16.10
N GLN A 325 20.19 -7.43 -16.09
CA GLN A 325 20.05 -8.59 -15.21
C GLN A 325 20.45 -8.24 -13.77
N LEU A 326 19.80 -8.87 -12.79
CA LEU A 326 20.04 -8.58 -11.37
C LEU A 326 21.44 -8.99 -10.92
N ASP A 327 21.91 -10.16 -11.35
CA ASP A 327 23.23 -10.71 -11.03
C ASP A 327 24.35 -9.80 -11.54
N ASP A 328 24.27 -9.39 -12.80
CA ASP A 328 25.19 -8.46 -13.44
C ASP A 328 25.21 -7.08 -12.75
N PHE A 329 24.04 -6.57 -12.34
CA PHE A 329 23.98 -5.31 -11.59
C PHE A 329 24.59 -5.41 -10.20
N VAL A 330 24.42 -6.55 -9.52
CA VAL A 330 25.06 -6.82 -8.23
C VAL A 330 26.57 -6.96 -8.40
N ASP A 331 27.02 -7.69 -9.42
CA ASP A 331 28.43 -7.91 -9.74
C ASP A 331 29.18 -6.58 -9.97
N ILE A 332 28.57 -5.64 -10.68
CA ILE A 332 29.12 -4.27 -10.85
C ILE A 332 29.30 -3.56 -9.50
N LEU A 333 28.34 -3.68 -8.58
CA LEU A 333 28.41 -3.02 -7.28
C LEU A 333 29.46 -3.66 -6.35
N GLU A 334 29.73 -4.96 -6.52
CA GLU A 334 30.72 -5.69 -5.72
C GLU A 334 32.15 -5.47 -6.23
N ASN A 335 32.33 -5.43 -7.55
CA ASN A 335 33.66 -5.45 -8.18
C ASN A 335 34.15 -4.11 -8.72
N VAL A 336 33.31 -3.07 -8.71
CA VAL A 336 33.70 -1.70 -9.10
C VAL A 336 33.49 -0.75 -7.94
N SER A 337 34.43 0.19 -7.74
CA SER A 337 34.32 1.21 -6.69
C SER A 337 32.99 1.97 -6.77
N THR A 338 32.11 1.77 -5.80
CA THR A 338 30.79 2.40 -5.71
C THR A 338 30.88 3.92 -5.64
N LYS A 339 31.96 4.44 -5.06
CA LYS A 339 32.33 5.86 -5.09
C LYS A 339 32.56 6.34 -6.52
N LYS A 340 33.39 5.64 -7.30
CA LYS A 340 33.62 5.97 -8.71
C LYS A 340 32.35 5.83 -9.53
N LEU A 341 31.57 4.76 -9.34
CA LEU A 341 30.25 4.59 -9.97
C LEU A 341 29.34 5.79 -9.70
N ASN A 342 29.27 6.27 -8.45
CA ASN A 342 28.44 7.41 -8.08
C ASN A 342 28.94 8.74 -8.66
N ILE A 343 30.25 8.98 -8.70
CA ILE A 343 30.87 10.21 -9.22
C ILE A 343 30.78 10.26 -10.75
N PHE A 344 31.15 9.17 -11.41
CA PHE A 344 31.25 9.04 -12.87
C PHE A 344 30.04 8.34 -13.50
N LYS A 345 28.89 8.37 -12.83
CA LYS A 345 27.63 7.66 -13.19
C LYS A 345 27.30 7.68 -14.69
N ASP A 346 27.39 8.84 -15.33
CA ASP A 346 26.99 8.96 -16.74
C ASP A 346 27.93 8.15 -17.65
N ASN A 347 29.23 8.15 -17.35
CA ASN A 347 30.22 7.35 -18.07
C ASN A 347 30.15 5.87 -17.69
N ALA A 348 29.91 5.55 -16.41
CA ALA A 348 29.68 4.18 -15.97
C ALA A 348 28.56 3.52 -16.79
N TRP A 349 27.42 4.19 -16.96
CA TRP A 349 26.34 3.69 -17.82
C TRP A 349 26.67 3.68 -19.31
N ASN A 350 27.50 4.60 -19.80
CA ASN A 350 28.00 4.55 -21.18
C ASN A 350 28.84 3.28 -21.40
N ILE A 351 29.66 2.89 -20.43
CA ILE A 351 30.43 1.64 -20.47
C ILE A 351 29.48 0.44 -20.38
N ILE A 352 28.60 0.39 -19.37
CA ILE A 352 27.65 -0.72 -19.14
C ILE A 352 26.86 -1.05 -20.41
N PHE A 353 26.37 -0.04 -21.14
CA PHE A 353 25.58 -0.24 -22.36
C PHE A 353 26.39 -0.60 -23.61
N LYS A 354 27.71 -0.45 -23.59
CA LYS A 354 28.57 -0.66 -24.76
C LYS A 354 29.46 -1.90 -24.66
N THR A 355 29.51 -2.55 -23.50
CA THR A 355 30.32 -3.74 -23.26
C THR A 355 29.43 -4.95 -23.00
N SER A 356 29.92 -6.15 -23.36
CA SER A 356 29.31 -7.41 -22.93
C SER A 356 29.43 -7.58 -21.42
N LYS A 357 28.78 -8.61 -20.86
CA LYS A 357 28.83 -8.89 -19.42
C LYS A 357 30.26 -9.25 -18.97
N GLU A 358 30.95 -10.03 -19.78
CA GLU A 358 32.28 -10.59 -19.51
C GLU A 358 33.35 -9.49 -19.43
N GLU A 359 33.26 -8.46 -20.29
CA GLU A 359 34.25 -7.37 -20.36
C GLU A 359 33.92 -6.18 -19.45
N ARG A 360 32.71 -6.13 -18.90
CA ARG A 360 32.15 -4.91 -18.29
C ARG A 360 32.92 -4.44 -17.07
N ILE A 361 33.29 -5.36 -16.19
CA ILE A 361 33.96 -5.04 -14.92
C ILE A 361 35.35 -4.45 -15.20
N ASP A 362 36.12 -5.08 -16.09
CA ASP A 362 37.44 -4.58 -16.49
C ASP A 362 37.34 -3.25 -17.22
N ALA A 363 36.38 -3.12 -18.15
CA ALA A 363 36.14 -1.87 -18.85
C ALA A 363 35.76 -0.73 -17.89
N LEU A 364 34.93 -1.01 -16.87
CA LEU A 364 34.59 -0.04 -15.83
C LEU A 364 35.82 0.32 -14.98
N ASN A 365 36.57 -0.65 -14.49
CA ASN A 365 37.73 -0.37 -13.64
C ASN A 365 38.81 0.43 -14.36
N ASN A 366 39.04 0.15 -15.65
CA ASN A 366 40.08 0.81 -16.44
C ASN A 366 39.64 2.14 -17.05
N ASN A 367 38.35 2.29 -17.44
CA ASN A 367 37.91 3.42 -18.28
C ASN A 367 36.84 4.31 -17.65
N ILE A 368 36.40 4.07 -16.40
CA ILE A 368 35.34 4.88 -15.78
C ILE A 368 35.66 6.38 -15.68
N THR A 369 36.95 6.74 -15.67
CA THR A 369 37.41 8.13 -15.65
C THR A 369 37.65 8.71 -17.05
N ASP A 370 37.58 7.92 -18.12
CA ASP A 370 37.70 8.39 -19.49
C ASP A 370 36.36 8.95 -19.99
N ALA A 371 36.26 10.28 -20.09
CA ALA A 371 35.06 10.97 -20.55
C ALA A 371 34.64 10.66 -21.99
N PHE A 372 35.54 10.07 -22.78
CA PHE A 372 35.35 9.78 -24.20
C PHE A 372 35.38 8.29 -24.51
N PHE A 373 35.19 7.44 -23.49
CA PHE A 373 35.18 6.00 -23.67
C PHE A 373 34.23 5.58 -24.81
N GLU A 374 34.81 4.86 -25.77
CA GLU A 374 34.11 4.34 -26.91
C GLU A 374 34.76 3.03 -27.37
N THR A 375 33.95 1.97 -27.46
CA THR A 375 34.37 0.70 -28.05
C THR A 375 34.62 0.87 -29.54
N GLU A 376 35.49 0.03 -30.10
CA GLU A 376 35.81 0.08 -31.54
C GLU A 376 34.56 -0.04 -32.40
N SER A 377 33.66 -0.97 -32.06
CA SER A 377 32.37 -1.16 -32.73
C SER A 377 31.48 0.09 -32.65
N SER A 378 31.42 0.76 -31.49
CA SER A 378 30.67 2.02 -31.34
C SER A 378 31.29 3.14 -32.17
N ARG A 379 32.62 3.22 -32.23
CA ARG A 379 33.35 4.24 -33.00
C ARG A 379 33.07 4.08 -34.50
N ILE A 380 33.14 2.86 -35.01
CA ILE A 380 32.80 2.53 -36.41
C ILE A 380 31.33 2.87 -36.69
N SER A 381 30.41 2.41 -35.84
CA SER A 381 28.97 2.67 -35.98
C SER A 381 28.65 4.17 -35.97
N ASN A 382 29.23 4.92 -35.04
CA ASN A 382 29.00 6.37 -34.94
C ASN A 382 29.60 7.12 -36.12
N ARG A 383 30.77 6.69 -36.64
CA ARG A 383 31.35 7.27 -37.86
C ARG A 383 30.40 7.10 -39.05
N LEU A 384 29.86 5.91 -39.24
CA LEU A 384 28.87 5.63 -40.30
C LEU A 384 27.59 6.43 -40.09
N LYS A 385 27.04 6.48 -38.87
CA LYS A 385 25.82 7.25 -38.56
C LYS A 385 26.01 8.75 -38.78
N ILE A 386 27.20 9.30 -38.54
CA ILE A 386 27.54 10.69 -38.85
C ILE A 386 27.63 10.89 -40.36
N GLN A 387 28.31 9.98 -41.07
CA GLN A 387 28.44 10.02 -42.52
C GLN A 387 27.08 10.00 -43.23
N TYR A 388 26.15 9.16 -42.75
CA TYR A 388 24.79 9.04 -43.29
C TYR A 388 23.77 10.03 -42.69
N GLY A 389 24.20 10.95 -41.82
CA GLY A 389 23.34 12.01 -41.28
C GLY A 389 22.33 11.58 -40.20
N TYR A 390 22.37 10.33 -39.73
CA TYR A 390 21.51 9.84 -38.64
C TYR A 390 21.80 10.52 -37.29
N ILE A 391 23.06 10.92 -37.06
CA ILE A 391 23.46 11.65 -35.85
C ILE A 391 24.42 12.80 -36.22
N LYS A 392 24.32 13.91 -35.47
CA LYS A 392 25.24 15.05 -35.66
C LYS A 392 26.58 14.80 -35.00
N LYS A 393 27.67 15.22 -35.65
CA LYS A 393 29.01 15.25 -35.05
C LYS A 393 28.97 16.06 -33.74
N PRO A 394 29.59 15.58 -32.65
CA PRO A 394 29.65 16.33 -31.40
C PRO A 394 30.31 17.70 -31.62
N SER A 395 29.67 18.77 -31.11
CA SER A 395 30.25 20.11 -31.20
C SER A 395 31.51 20.23 -30.33
N LEU A 396 32.45 21.09 -30.74
CA LEU A 396 33.63 21.42 -29.95
C LEU A 396 33.26 21.89 -28.53
N THR A 397 32.19 22.68 -28.41
CA THR A 397 31.64 23.16 -27.14
C THR A 397 31.15 22.04 -26.23
N LYS A 398 30.49 21.02 -26.80
CA LYS A 398 30.05 19.82 -26.06
C LYS A 398 31.24 19.00 -25.57
N ASN A 399 32.27 18.84 -26.40
CA ASN A 399 33.49 18.12 -26.03
C ASN A 399 34.27 18.86 -24.92
N LEU A 400 34.37 20.18 -24.98
CA LEU A 400 34.98 20.99 -23.93
C LEU A 400 34.20 20.89 -22.61
N TYR A 401 32.86 20.98 -22.66
CA TYR A 401 32.02 20.78 -21.48
C TYR A 401 32.23 19.40 -20.84
N MET A 402 32.31 18.34 -21.65
CA MET A 402 32.58 16.98 -21.15
C MET A 402 33.94 16.88 -20.47
N LYS A 403 34.99 17.47 -21.05
CA LYS A 403 36.34 17.54 -20.43
C LYS A 403 36.30 18.24 -19.07
N VAL A 404 35.67 19.42 -18.99
CA VAL A 404 35.57 20.19 -17.74
C VAL A 404 34.77 19.44 -16.67
N LYS A 405 33.59 18.90 -17.04
CA LYS A 405 32.77 18.09 -16.14
C LYS A 405 33.55 16.89 -15.62
N ASN A 406 34.31 16.22 -16.47
CA ASN A 406 35.13 15.07 -16.07
C ASN A 406 36.30 15.48 -15.17
N GLY A 407 37.00 16.57 -15.47
CA GLY A 407 38.05 17.11 -14.60
C GLY A 407 37.54 17.43 -13.19
N ILE A 408 36.35 18.04 -13.08
CA ILE A 408 35.70 18.26 -11.77
C ILE A 408 35.40 16.94 -11.06
N ASN A 409 34.98 15.91 -11.79
CA ASN A 409 34.69 14.60 -11.21
C ASN A 409 35.96 13.87 -10.75
N ILE A 410 37.07 13.95 -11.49
CA ILE A 410 38.38 13.44 -11.08
C ILE A 410 38.83 14.13 -9.79
N LEU A 411 38.73 15.46 -9.71
CA LEU A 411 39.03 16.19 -8.48
C LEU A 411 38.16 15.75 -7.31
N ARG A 412 36.85 15.55 -7.53
CA ARG A 412 35.94 15.01 -6.49
C ARG A 412 36.35 13.63 -6.02
N ASP A 413 36.81 12.77 -6.92
CA ASP A 413 37.29 11.44 -6.57
C ASP A 413 38.54 11.52 -5.70
N LEU A 414 39.50 12.37 -6.07
CA LEU A 414 40.76 12.55 -5.31
C LEU A 414 40.57 13.14 -3.90
N ILE A 415 39.64 14.10 -3.74
CA ILE A 415 39.45 14.82 -2.46
C ILE A 415 38.43 14.17 -1.51
N THR A 416 37.70 13.16 -1.97
CA THR A 416 36.73 12.45 -1.14
C THR A 416 37.40 11.19 -0.59
N PRO A 417 37.52 11.00 0.73
CA PRO A 417 38.07 9.76 1.28
C PRO A 417 37.32 8.55 0.75
N GLU A 418 38.05 7.48 0.39
CA GLU A 418 37.41 6.17 0.28
C GLU A 418 36.99 5.76 1.69
N GLU A 419 35.69 5.80 1.96
CA GLU A 419 35.17 5.04 3.08
C GLU A 419 35.39 3.57 2.72
N ALA A 420 36.38 2.95 3.34
CA ALA A 420 36.63 1.53 3.20
C ALA A 420 35.42 0.76 3.74
N SER A 421 34.44 0.48 2.87
CA SER A 421 33.39 -0.50 3.13
C SER A 421 33.61 -1.68 2.21
N LYS A 422 34.67 -2.45 2.49
CA LYS A 422 34.70 -3.87 2.11
C LYS A 422 34.27 -4.67 3.33
N VAL A 423 33.10 -5.28 3.16
CA VAL A 423 32.45 -6.27 4.01
C VAL A 423 33.49 -7.25 4.56
N LYS A 424 33.77 -7.19 5.88
CA LYS A 424 34.15 -8.39 6.61
C LYS A 424 32.86 -9.11 6.95
N SER A 425 32.66 -10.28 6.37
CA SER A 425 31.67 -11.24 6.82
C SER A 425 31.93 -11.54 8.30
N THR A 426 30.91 -11.31 9.13
CA THR A 426 30.70 -12.07 10.36
C THR A 426 29.24 -11.86 10.72
N ILE A 427 28.43 -12.82 10.30
CA ILE A 427 27.16 -13.14 10.93
C ILE A 427 27.49 -13.36 12.42
N PRO A 428 26.91 -12.62 13.38
CA PRO A 428 26.96 -13.06 14.76
C PRO A 428 26.09 -14.31 14.85
N GLN A 429 26.72 -15.47 14.98
CA GLN A 429 26.05 -16.65 15.53
C GLN A 429 25.61 -16.32 16.95
N GLU A 430 24.31 -16.29 17.14
CA GLU A 430 23.68 -16.34 18.44
C GLU A 430 23.93 -17.75 19.01
N LYS A 431 24.66 -17.85 20.13
CA LYS A 431 24.67 -19.04 20.98
C LYS A 431 24.43 -18.63 22.43
N ALA A 432 23.20 -18.92 22.85
CA ALA A 432 22.69 -19.34 24.16
C ALA A 432 23.37 -18.87 25.47
N LEU A 433 22.53 -18.33 26.35
CA LEU A 433 22.73 -18.30 27.81
C LEU A 433 23.01 -19.71 28.39
N PRO A 434 23.69 -19.78 29.55
CA PRO A 434 22.94 -20.14 30.76
C PRO A 434 23.18 -19.23 32.00
N THR A 435 22.11 -19.13 32.80
CA THR A 435 21.98 -18.93 34.26
C THR A 435 23.22 -19.33 35.10
N GLU A 436 23.61 -18.71 36.22
CA GLU A 436 22.83 -18.41 37.44
C GLU A 436 23.66 -17.59 38.48
N THR A 437 22.94 -16.98 39.44
CA THR A 437 23.24 -16.67 40.86
C THR A 437 24.30 -15.64 41.39
N PHE A 438 23.73 -14.68 42.16
CA PHE A 438 24.13 -14.02 43.42
C PHE A 438 25.22 -12.89 43.55
N LYS A 439 24.73 -11.79 44.15
CA LYS A 439 25.28 -10.52 44.74
C LYS A 439 26.44 -10.69 45.78
N PRO A 440 26.97 -9.61 46.44
CA PRO A 440 27.27 -8.20 46.08
C PRO A 440 28.61 -7.64 46.68
N GLU A 441 29.03 -6.40 46.34
CA GLU A 441 29.74 -5.43 47.23
C GLU A 441 29.92 -4.07 46.50
N ILE A 442 29.09 -3.04 46.76
CA ILE A 442 29.24 -1.89 47.69
C ILE A 442 30.60 -1.16 47.67
N LYS A 443 30.57 0.08 47.16
CA LYS A 443 31.08 1.34 47.78
C LYS A 443 30.53 2.52 46.93
N THR A 444 29.40 3.12 47.30
CA THR A 444 29.29 4.47 47.90
C THR A 444 30.33 5.45 47.38
N ASP A 445 29.95 6.45 46.58
CA ASP A 445 29.69 7.76 47.18
C ASP A 445 28.47 8.56 46.66
N LYS A 446 28.00 9.38 47.60
CA LYS A 446 26.79 10.22 47.70
C LYS A 446 26.71 11.30 46.59
N LYS A 447 25.58 11.50 45.90
CA LYS A 447 24.30 12.17 46.27
C LYS A 447 24.26 13.64 45.85
N VAL A 448 23.48 13.97 44.79
CA VAL A 448 22.60 15.15 44.76
C VAL A 448 21.33 14.80 43.94
N VAL A 449 20.18 14.95 44.58
CA VAL A 449 18.80 14.84 44.05
C VAL A 449 18.31 16.28 43.84
N PRO A 450 17.51 16.60 42.80
CA PRO A 450 16.07 16.67 43.04
C PRO A 450 15.19 16.01 41.96
N GLN A 451 14.29 15.18 42.48
CA GLN A 451 12.86 15.03 42.18
C GLN A 451 12.35 14.60 40.79
N ILE A 452 11.57 13.52 40.90
CA ILE A 452 10.80 12.78 39.90
C ILE A 452 9.43 13.44 39.77
N GLU A 453 8.91 13.57 38.54
CA GLU A 453 7.48 13.35 38.26
C GLU A 453 7.29 12.59 36.93
N PRO A 454 6.23 11.77 36.81
CA PRO A 454 6.25 10.56 36.01
C PRO A 454 5.85 10.76 34.54
N LYS A 455 6.50 9.99 33.66
CA LYS A 455 6.08 9.81 32.26
C LYS A 455 4.83 8.92 32.20
N THR A 456 3.69 9.48 31.86
CA THR A 456 2.58 8.71 31.27
C THR A 456 2.76 8.64 29.76
N GLN A 457 3.03 7.45 29.24
CA GLN A 457 2.86 7.13 27.83
C GLN A 457 1.35 7.05 27.53
N VAL A 458 0.88 7.83 26.56
CA VAL A 458 -0.45 7.64 25.96
C VAL A 458 -0.30 7.50 24.45
N VAL A 459 -0.53 6.27 24.00
CA VAL A 459 -0.74 5.88 22.61
C VAL A 459 -1.93 6.66 22.04
N PRO A 460 -1.80 7.36 20.90
CA PRO A 460 -2.93 8.05 20.31
C PRO A 460 -3.65 7.20 19.26
N ASN A 461 -4.67 6.46 19.71
CA ASN A 461 -5.80 6.06 18.87
C ASN A 461 -6.42 7.29 18.17
N SER A 462 -6.83 7.06 16.92
CA SER A 462 -7.33 8.05 15.97
C SER A 462 -8.84 8.27 16.12
N THR A 463 -9.22 9.46 16.58
CA THR A 463 -10.58 10.02 16.47
C THR A 463 -10.54 11.51 16.12
N PRO A 464 -11.62 12.09 15.55
CA PRO A 464 -11.63 13.41 14.90
C PRO A 464 -11.19 14.60 15.76
N ALA A 465 -11.30 14.50 17.09
CA ALA A 465 -10.93 15.55 18.06
C ALA A 465 -9.42 15.90 18.06
N LYS A 466 -8.53 14.98 17.66
CA LYS A 466 -7.06 15.27 17.57
C LYS A 466 -6.67 16.15 16.39
N LYS A 467 -7.49 16.22 15.33
CA LYS A 467 -7.19 17.06 14.15
C LYS A 467 -7.38 18.55 14.44
N THR A 468 -8.35 18.92 15.27
CA THR A 468 -8.59 20.29 15.73
C THR A 468 -7.47 20.76 16.66
N ALA A 469 -7.08 19.96 17.66
CA ALA A 469 -5.97 20.28 18.55
C ALA A 469 -4.63 20.50 17.81
N LYS A 470 -4.29 19.64 16.83
CA LYS A 470 -3.06 19.79 16.02
C LYS A 470 -3.07 21.02 15.11
N LYS A 471 -4.24 21.47 14.65
CA LYS A 471 -4.37 22.71 13.85
C LYS A 471 -4.23 23.95 14.73
N GLN A 472 -4.80 23.92 15.94
CA GLN A 472 -4.70 25.03 16.89
C GLN A 472 -3.25 25.28 17.32
N ILE A 473 -2.49 24.22 17.66
CA ILE A 473 -1.07 24.32 18.00
C ILE A 473 -0.24 25.03 16.91
N VAL A 474 -0.56 24.81 15.63
CA VAL A 474 0.17 25.47 14.52
C VAL A 474 -0.24 26.93 14.40
N LYS A 475 -1.51 27.28 14.64
CA LYS A 475 -1.96 28.67 14.70
C LYS A 475 -1.26 29.41 15.83
N ASP A 476 -1.27 28.85 17.04
CA ASP A 476 -0.69 29.47 18.23
C ASP A 476 0.81 29.76 18.03
N ARG A 477 1.56 28.79 17.48
CA ARG A 477 2.99 28.97 17.15
C ARG A 477 3.25 30.04 16.09
N VAL A 478 2.38 30.16 15.09
CA VAL A 478 2.51 31.23 14.08
C VAL A 478 2.24 32.58 14.72
N VAL A 479 1.18 32.70 15.51
CA VAL A 479 0.81 33.94 16.21
C VAL A 479 1.91 34.39 17.16
N GLU A 480 2.41 33.47 17.99
CA GLU A 480 3.51 33.71 18.91
C GLU A 480 4.76 34.20 18.17
N PHE A 481 5.14 33.52 17.09
CA PHE A 481 6.29 33.93 16.29
C PHE A 481 6.11 35.32 15.66
N VAL A 482 4.95 35.61 15.07
CA VAL A 482 4.68 36.90 14.41
C VAL A 482 4.61 38.04 15.42
N LYS A 483 4.08 37.80 16.63
CA LYS A 483 4.06 38.77 17.73
C LYS A 483 5.46 39.24 18.10
N THR A 484 6.46 38.36 18.06
CA THR A 484 7.87 38.73 18.32
C THR A 484 8.56 39.49 17.17
N LYS A 485 7.94 39.58 15.99
CA LYS A 485 8.55 40.18 14.79
C LYS A 485 7.85 41.44 14.29
N LEU A 486 6.57 41.64 14.61
CA LEU A 486 5.78 42.80 14.21
C LEU A 486 5.57 43.75 15.40
N GLY A 487 5.53 45.05 15.12
CA GLY A 487 5.09 46.04 16.12
C GLY A 487 3.60 45.87 16.44
N GLU A 488 3.20 46.24 17.65
CA GLU A 488 1.88 45.96 18.23
C GLU A 488 0.70 46.37 17.32
N LYS A 489 0.73 47.58 16.75
CA LYS A 489 -0.31 48.05 15.81
C LYS A 489 -0.40 47.19 14.55
N THR A 490 0.73 46.78 13.99
CA THR A 490 0.77 45.93 12.77
C THR A 490 0.39 44.49 13.09
N PHE A 491 0.79 43.98 14.26
CA PHE A 491 0.41 42.65 14.73
C PHE A 491 -1.11 42.54 14.87
N ASN A 492 -1.75 43.48 15.57
CA ASN A 492 -3.21 43.48 15.77
C ASN A 492 -3.98 43.53 14.44
N SER A 493 -3.46 44.25 13.44
CA SER A 493 -4.09 44.33 12.10
C SER A 493 -3.87 43.08 11.23
N GLN A 494 -2.83 42.27 11.47
CA GLN A 494 -2.44 41.15 10.59
C GLN A 494 -2.56 39.77 11.23
N GLN A 495 -2.75 39.68 12.54
CA GLN A 495 -2.79 38.44 13.31
C GLN A 495 -3.81 37.44 12.76
N GLU A 496 -5.01 37.91 12.39
CA GLU A 496 -6.07 37.05 11.86
C GLU A 496 -5.66 36.40 10.54
N GLU A 497 -5.04 37.15 9.64
CA GLU A 497 -4.66 36.65 8.31
C GLU A 497 -3.51 35.62 8.40
N PHE A 498 -2.54 35.85 9.29
CA PHE A 498 -1.51 34.86 9.62
C PHE A 498 -2.13 33.60 10.25
N SER A 499 -3.12 33.75 11.13
CA SER A 499 -3.79 32.63 11.81
C SER A 499 -4.66 31.79 10.87
N LYS A 500 -5.42 32.44 9.98
CA LYS A 500 -6.28 31.79 8.99
C LYS A 500 -5.47 30.93 8.01
N ASN A 501 -4.27 31.41 7.67
CA ASN A 501 -3.37 30.75 6.74
C ASN A 501 -2.35 29.81 7.41
N ALA A 502 -2.46 29.52 8.71
CA ALA A 502 -1.47 28.72 9.42
C ALA A 502 -1.35 27.28 8.91
N THR A 503 -0.17 26.93 8.40
CA THR A 503 0.21 25.54 8.06
C THR A 503 1.63 25.24 8.52
N LYS A 504 1.95 23.96 8.76
CA LYS A 504 3.32 23.54 9.11
C LYS A 504 4.35 23.95 8.04
N ILE A 505 3.93 23.97 6.78
CA ILE A 505 4.78 24.38 5.65
C ILE A 505 5.11 25.87 5.75
N ARG A 506 4.08 26.72 5.87
CA ARG A 506 4.24 28.16 5.97
C ARG A 506 5.02 28.55 7.22
N MET A 507 4.72 27.92 8.36
CA MET A 507 5.47 28.09 9.61
C MET A 507 6.96 27.77 9.44
N SER A 508 7.31 26.70 8.69
CA SER A 508 8.73 26.33 8.48
C SER A 508 9.53 27.33 7.64
N LEU A 509 8.87 28.19 6.86
CA LEU A 509 9.52 29.19 6.01
C LEU A 509 9.43 30.61 6.58
N LEU A 510 8.48 30.84 7.50
CA LEU A 510 8.24 32.15 8.09
C LEU A 510 9.49 32.81 8.70
N PRO A 511 10.37 32.09 9.44
CA PRO A 511 11.61 32.68 9.92
C PRO A 511 12.54 33.18 8.81
N GLU A 512 12.62 32.43 7.70
CA GLU A 512 13.48 32.79 6.56
C GLU A 512 12.91 33.99 5.78
N ILE A 513 11.58 34.13 5.70
CA ILE A 513 10.95 35.30 5.06
C ILE A 513 11.30 36.58 5.85
N PHE A 514 11.14 36.56 7.17
CA PHE A 514 11.51 37.69 8.02
C PHE A 514 13.01 37.97 7.98
N ALA A 515 13.86 36.94 7.95
CA ALA A 515 15.30 37.11 7.79
C ALA A 515 15.64 37.74 6.43
N SER A 516 14.96 37.36 5.34
CA SER A 516 15.16 37.94 4.02
C SER A 516 14.81 39.44 3.99
N ILE A 517 13.69 39.84 4.59
CA ILE A 517 13.32 41.26 4.71
C ILE A 517 14.33 42.03 5.57
N ALA A 518 14.77 41.46 6.69
CA ALA A 518 15.76 42.09 7.55
C ALA A 518 17.10 42.30 6.82
N ASP A 519 17.59 41.28 6.11
CA ASP A 519 18.80 41.35 5.28
C ASP A 519 18.67 42.42 4.20
N THR A 520 17.52 42.48 3.50
CA THR A 520 17.25 43.45 2.43
C THR A 520 17.23 44.88 2.97
N ARG A 521 16.54 45.13 4.09
CA ARG A 521 16.51 46.44 4.75
C ARG A 521 17.90 46.87 5.23
N LYS A 522 18.73 45.93 5.69
CA LYS A 522 20.11 46.22 6.10
C LYS A 522 20.95 46.68 4.90
N MET A 523 20.83 46.00 3.77
CA MET A 523 21.52 46.37 2.53
C MET A 523 21.02 47.71 1.97
N ASP A 524 19.71 47.96 1.95
CA ASP A 524 19.14 49.24 1.53
C ASP A 524 19.68 50.41 2.34
N ARG A 525 19.81 50.25 3.67
CA ARG A 525 20.44 51.26 4.55
C ARG A 525 21.93 51.45 4.26
N MET A 526 22.66 50.37 4.00
CA MET A 526 24.09 50.44 3.66
C MET A 526 24.34 51.20 2.35
N ILE A 527 23.39 51.17 1.42
CA ILE A 527 23.47 51.86 0.11
C ILE A 527 22.82 53.27 0.19
N GLY A 528 22.42 53.73 1.38
CA GLY A 528 21.89 55.09 1.59
C GLY A 528 20.45 55.31 1.12
N LYS A 529 19.67 54.25 0.86
CA LYS A 529 18.25 54.40 0.50
C LYS A 529 17.42 54.85 1.71
N THR A 530 16.72 55.97 1.58
CA THR A 530 15.89 56.55 2.66
C THR A 530 14.51 55.90 2.82
N ARG A 531 14.03 55.17 1.80
CA ARG A 531 12.79 54.36 1.86
C ARG A 531 13.09 52.87 1.69
N ASN A 532 12.75 52.07 2.70
CA ASN A 532 12.84 50.61 2.63
C ASN A 532 11.86 50.09 1.58
N GLN A 533 12.34 49.35 0.58
CA GLN A 533 11.45 48.76 -0.42
C GLN A 533 10.73 47.52 0.12
N SER A 534 11.33 46.75 1.04
CA SER A 534 10.68 45.56 1.61
C SER A 534 9.85 45.86 2.88
N SER A 535 8.54 45.59 2.84
CA SER A 535 7.56 45.91 3.89
C SER A 535 7.05 44.68 4.64
N ASN A 536 6.48 44.85 5.84
CA ASN A 536 5.84 43.74 6.57
C ASN A 536 4.63 43.17 5.81
N LYS A 537 4.01 43.97 4.92
CA LYS A 537 2.97 43.52 3.99
C LYS A 537 3.50 42.46 3.02
N ASP A 538 4.73 42.60 2.53
CA ASP A 538 5.35 41.62 1.62
C ASP A 538 5.57 40.27 2.32
N THR A 539 5.88 40.27 3.63
CA THR A 539 5.94 39.03 4.43
C THR A 539 4.61 38.29 4.40
N LEU A 540 3.51 38.98 4.67
CA LEU A 540 2.17 38.39 4.71
C LEU A 540 1.73 37.90 3.33
N THR A 541 1.98 38.68 2.28
CA THR A 541 1.69 38.29 0.90
C THR A 541 2.43 37.02 0.49
N LEU A 542 3.75 36.95 0.73
CA LEU A 542 4.52 35.74 0.41
C LEU A 542 4.07 34.55 1.27
N TYR A 543 3.81 34.78 2.56
CA TYR A 543 3.31 33.77 3.48
C TYR A 543 2.01 33.12 2.99
N SER A 544 1.04 33.93 2.53
CA SER A 544 -0.24 33.48 2.01
C SER A 544 -0.09 32.67 0.71
N LYS A 545 0.87 33.03 -0.17
CA LYS A 545 1.13 32.34 -1.45
C LYS A 545 1.85 30.99 -1.30
N ILE A 546 2.54 30.75 -0.18
CA ILE A 546 3.25 29.47 0.04
C ILE A 546 2.26 28.31 0.21
N ASN A 547 2.48 27.24 -0.54
CA ASN A 547 1.69 26.00 -0.49
C ASN A 547 2.58 24.75 -0.71
N GLY A 548 1.95 23.57 -0.76
CA GLY A 548 2.67 22.30 -0.93
C GLY A 548 3.37 22.13 -2.28
N HIS A 549 2.91 22.82 -3.32
CA HIS A 549 3.46 22.73 -4.68
C HIS A 549 4.71 23.60 -4.86
N ASN A 550 4.70 24.83 -4.31
CA ASN A 550 5.78 25.81 -4.50
C ASN A 550 6.81 25.87 -3.35
N ARG A 551 6.60 25.17 -2.23
CA ARG A 551 7.49 25.20 -1.04
C ARG A 551 8.98 25.07 -1.37
N LYS A 552 9.34 24.09 -2.21
CA LYS A 552 10.74 23.79 -2.57
C LYS A 552 11.36 24.97 -3.34
N PHE A 553 10.58 25.55 -4.24
CA PHE A 553 10.95 26.69 -5.07
C PHE A 553 11.15 27.96 -4.25
N VAL A 554 10.18 28.29 -3.40
CA VAL A 554 10.25 29.46 -2.51
C VAL A 554 11.41 29.36 -1.53
N ASN A 555 11.62 28.19 -0.90
CA ASN A 555 12.74 27.98 0.03
C ASN A 555 14.11 28.18 -0.65
N TYR A 556 14.23 27.82 -1.94
CA TYR A 556 15.46 28.07 -2.68
C TYR A 556 15.69 29.56 -2.92
N MET A 557 14.68 30.27 -3.43
CA MET A 557 14.82 31.70 -3.70
C MET A 557 15.09 32.48 -2.43
N LEU A 558 14.40 32.15 -1.32
CA LEU A 558 14.65 32.77 -0.03
C LEU A 558 16.11 32.58 0.41
N LYS A 559 16.71 31.40 0.22
CA LYS A 559 18.05 31.07 0.73
C LYS A 559 19.19 31.38 -0.22
N LYS A 560 18.91 31.68 -1.49
CA LYS A 560 19.95 31.91 -2.48
C LYS A 560 20.62 33.26 -2.23
N ARG A 561 21.95 33.25 -2.26
CA ARG A 561 22.80 34.41 -2.03
C ARG A 561 23.73 34.65 -3.22
N ASN A 562 24.05 35.93 -3.43
CA ASN A 562 25.08 36.41 -4.34
C ASN A 562 26.48 36.11 -3.79
N VAL A 563 27.53 36.46 -4.55
CA VAL A 563 28.93 36.23 -4.16
C VAL A 563 29.29 37.02 -2.91
N ASP A 564 28.78 38.25 -2.80
CA ASP A 564 28.91 39.18 -1.66
C ASP A 564 28.05 38.80 -0.44
N ASN A 565 27.43 37.61 -0.44
CA ASN A 565 26.53 37.11 0.59
C ASN A 565 25.20 37.90 0.74
N SER A 566 24.91 38.87 -0.14
CA SER A 566 23.59 39.50 -0.22
C SER A 566 22.53 38.50 -0.71
N ARG A 567 21.24 38.77 -0.41
CA ARG A 567 20.13 37.94 -0.92
C ARG A 567 20.04 38.13 -2.43
N MET A 568 19.95 37.03 -3.17
CA MET A 568 19.82 37.08 -4.63
C MET A 568 18.40 37.46 -5.09
N PHE A 569 17.40 37.11 -4.29
CA PHE A 569 16.00 37.42 -4.57
C PHE A 569 15.40 38.13 -3.36
N GLU A 570 14.84 39.31 -3.59
CA GLU A 570 14.04 39.97 -2.57
C GLU A 570 12.68 39.29 -2.43
N VAL A 571 12.02 39.51 -1.29
CA VAL A 571 10.68 38.95 -1.06
C VAL A 571 9.68 39.39 -2.14
N ARG A 572 9.81 40.62 -2.64
CA ARG A 572 8.97 41.14 -3.74
C ARG A 572 9.22 40.43 -5.07
N ASP A 573 10.48 40.15 -5.41
CA ASP A 573 10.82 39.40 -6.62
C ASP A 573 10.18 38.00 -6.58
N ILE A 574 10.24 37.36 -5.41
CA ILE A 574 9.64 36.05 -5.19
C ILE A 574 8.12 36.12 -5.40
N ILE A 575 7.45 37.14 -4.85
CA ILE A 575 6.01 37.33 -5.04
C ILE A 575 5.67 37.50 -6.53
N ALA A 576 6.39 38.37 -7.25
CA ALA A 576 6.15 38.62 -8.67
C ALA A 576 6.37 37.36 -9.53
N ILE A 577 7.39 36.56 -9.21
CA ILE A 577 7.63 35.28 -9.88
C ILE A 577 6.49 34.29 -9.61
N LEU A 578 5.99 34.22 -8.37
CA LEU A 578 4.86 33.37 -8.02
C LEU A 578 3.57 33.81 -8.71
N GLU A 579 3.32 35.12 -8.83
CA GLU A 579 2.15 35.65 -9.53
C GLU A 579 2.16 35.27 -11.02
N LYS A 580 3.29 35.43 -11.70
CA LYS A 580 3.44 34.99 -13.09
C LYS A 580 3.22 33.47 -13.24
N ALA A 581 3.71 32.69 -12.27
CA ALA A 581 3.52 31.25 -12.25
C ALA A 581 2.05 30.86 -12.01
N GLU A 582 1.37 31.54 -11.09
CA GLU A 582 -0.04 31.34 -10.76
C GLU A 582 -0.94 31.67 -11.95
N SER A 583 -0.70 32.78 -12.66
CA SER A 583 -1.41 33.13 -13.91
C SER A 583 -1.24 32.04 -14.97
N LYS A 584 0.01 31.59 -15.23
CA LYS A 584 0.25 30.54 -16.22
C LYS A 584 -0.38 29.20 -15.85
N ILE A 585 -0.42 28.86 -14.55
CA ILE A 585 -1.14 27.67 -14.06
C ILE A 585 -2.65 27.83 -14.27
N ALA A 586 -3.21 29.00 -13.99
CA ALA A 586 -4.63 29.28 -14.17
C ALA A 586 -5.03 29.17 -15.65
N ASP A 587 -4.23 29.73 -16.56
CA ASP A 587 -4.43 29.65 -18.01
C ASP A 587 -4.37 28.19 -18.49
N ASN A 588 -3.36 27.43 -18.07
CA ASN A 588 -3.25 26.02 -18.41
C ASN A 588 -4.41 25.19 -17.87
N LYS A 589 -4.93 25.51 -16.68
CA LYS A 589 -6.09 24.84 -16.10
C LYS A 589 -7.37 25.18 -16.87
N ARG A 590 -7.49 26.40 -17.39
CA ARG A 590 -8.62 26.82 -18.24
C ARG A 590 -8.57 26.13 -19.61
N LEU A 591 -7.37 26.01 -20.19
CA LEU A 591 -7.16 25.43 -21.52
C LEU A 591 -7.18 23.89 -21.53
N ASN A 592 -6.91 23.24 -20.40
CA ASN A 592 -6.87 21.78 -20.29
C ASN A 592 -7.80 21.27 -19.18
N LEU A 593 -8.92 20.68 -19.60
CA LEU A 593 -9.91 20.06 -18.70
C LEU A 593 -9.35 18.92 -17.83
N ASN A 594 -8.24 18.31 -18.25
CA ASN A 594 -7.57 17.24 -17.52
C ASN A 594 -6.45 17.72 -16.58
N TYR A 595 -6.30 19.03 -16.36
CA TYR A 595 -5.26 19.60 -15.50
C TYR A 595 -5.46 19.21 -14.02
N ARG A 596 -4.48 18.54 -13.42
CA ARG A 596 -4.52 18.04 -12.03
C ARG A 596 -3.49 18.76 -11.15
N ALA A 597 -3.63 18.61 -9.83
CA ALA A 597 -2.70 19.19 -8.85
C ALA A 597 -1.22 18.75 -9.05
N LYS A 598 -1.00 17.55 -9.61
CA LYS A 598 0.35 17.07 -9.96
C LYS A 598 1.04 17.94 -11.02
N ASP A 599 0.27 18.53 -11.94
CA ASP A 599 0.78 19.30 -13.06
C ASP A 599 1.25 20.69 -12.59
N ALA A 600 0.51 21.30 -11.64
CA ALA A 600 0.96 22.52 -10.96
C ALA A 600 2.26 22.29 -10.18
N LYS A 601 2.38 21.14 -9.51
CA LYS A 601 3.62 20.74 -8.82
C LYS A 601 4.79 20.56 -9.78
N ALA A 602 4.55 19.91 -10.92
CA ALA A 602 5.55 19.71 -11.96
C ALA A 602 6.05 21.04 -12.52
N TYR A 603 5.14 21.99 -12.75
CA TYR A 603 5.50 23.33 -13.21
C TYR A 603 6.40 24.08 -12.22
N TYR A 604 6.07 24.08 -10.92
CA TYR A 604 6.95 24.68 -9.90
C TYR A 604 8.30 23.97 -9.74
N ASN A 605 8.34 22.65 -9.93
CA ASN A 605 9.62 21.90 -9.94
C ASN A 605 10.47 22.31 -11.15
N HIS A 606 9.87 22.47 -12.33
CA HIS A 606 10.56 22.95 -13.52
C HIS A 606 11.14 24.35 -13.31
N LEU A 607 10.36 25.28 -12.73
CA LEU A 607 10.86 26.63 -12.37
C LEU A 607 12.02 26.56 -11.37
N PHE A 608 11.94 25.67 -10.39
CA PHE A 608 13.01 25.44 -9.43
C PHE A 608 14.28 24.90 -10.08
N ASP A 609 14.17 23.90 -10.96
CA ASP A 609 15.30 23.31 -11.65
C ASP A 609 15.95 24.33 -12.61
N ALA A 610 15.15 25.13 -13.31
CA ALA A 610 15.64 26.23 -14.14
C ALA A 610 16.40 27.30 -13.34
N LYS A 611 15.93 27.65 -12.13
CA LYS A 611 16.68 28.56 -11.25
C LYS A 611 17.96 27.94 -10.70
N ILE A 612 17.98 26.63 -10.44
CA ILE A 612 19.22 25.93 -10.07
C ILE A 612 20.22 25.90 -11.22
N GLU A 613 19.76 25.71 -12.46
CA GLU A 613 20.60 25.76 -13.64
C GLU A 613 21.19 27.16 -13.84
N GLN A 614 20.36 28.19 -13.71
CA GLN A 614 20.76 29.58 -13.91
C GLN A 614 21.69 30.10 -12.80
N TYR A 615 21.41 29.81 -11.54
CA TYR A 615 22.11 30.43 -10.40
C TYR A 615 22.91 29.45 -9.56
N GLY A 616 22.84 28.15 -9.82
CA GLY A 616 23.54 27.11 -9.06
C GLY A 616 22.85 26.74 -7.74
N LYS A 617 23.26 25.61 -7.15
CA LYS A 617 22.67 25.07 -5.91
C LYS A 617 22.94 25.99 -4.69
N LEU A 618 22.16 25.81 -3.62
CA LEU A 618 22.41 26.48 -2.34
C LEU A 618 23.76 25.99 -1.77
N LYS A 619 24.57 26.92 -1.23
CA LYS A 619 25.79 26.58 -0.50
C LYS A 619 25.40 25.77 0.74
N ARG A 620 26.04 24.62 0.96
CA ARG A 620 25.83 23.81 2.18
C ARG A 620 26.43 24.57 3.36
N THR A 621 25.60 25.05 4.27
CA THR A 621 26.06 25.47 5.60
C THR A 621 26.55 24.23 6.34
N LYS A 622 27.85 24.19 6.70
CA LYS A 622 28.35 23.26 7.71
C LYS A 622 27.64 23.63 9.02
N THR A 623 26.65 22.85 9.42
CA THR A 623 26.11 22.93 10.78
C THR A 623 27.25 22.62 11.74
N LYS A 624 27.57 23.57 12.61
CA LYS A 624 28.35 23.33 13.82
C LYS A 624 27.53 22.46 14.77
#